data_AF-A0AAV5SLV7-F1
#
_entry.id   AF-A0AAV5SLV7-F1
#
_cell.length_a   1.000
_cell.length_b   1.000
_cell.length_c   1.000
_cell.angle_alpha   90.00
_cell.angle_beta   90.00
_cell.angle_gamma   90.00
#
_symmetry.space_group_name_H-M   'P 1'
#
loop_
_entity.id
_entity.type
_entity.pdbx_description
1 polymer ?
#
loop_
_entity_poly.entity_id
_entity_poly.type
_entity_poly.pdbx_seq_one_letter_code
_entity_poly.pdbx_strand_id
1 'polypeptide(L)' 'FSQANPAIADELIGKLSADAQAPAKQMKDLFLSDCTDPAVMKAEIEKIKGSLPEAVKKELEEHKNDLADKLG' A
#
# COMPACT_ATOMS: atom_id res chain seq x y z
N PHE A 1 15.36 -12.32 -4.37
CA PHE A 1 14.58 -11.15 -3.93
C PHE A 1 13.40 -11.04 -4.85
N SER A 2 12.27 -11.53 -4.34
CA SER A 2 11.05 -11.82 -5.08
C SER A 2 10.54 -10.56 -5.75
N GLN A 3 10.46 -10.59 -7.09
CA GLN A 3 9.81 -9.59 -7.91
C GLN A 3 8.37 -9.46 -7.36
N ALA A 4 8.11 -8.43 -6.56
CA ALA A 4 6.78 -8.14 -6.03
C ALA A 4 5.84 -8.09 -7.23
N ASN A 5 5.05 -9.14 -7.42
CA ASN A 5 4.37 -9.35 -8.69
C ASN A 5 3.26 -8.28 -8.73
N PRO A 6 3.36 -7.24 -9.56
CA PRO A 6 2.45 -6.09 -9.48
C PRO A 6 0.98 -6.52 -9.68
N ALA A 7 0.76 -7.63 -10.40
CA ALA A 7 -0.54 -8.27 -10.56
C ALA A 7 -1.16 -8.80 -9.24
N ILE A 8 -0.35 -9.35 -8.32
CA ILE A 8 -0.84 -9.83 -7.02
C ILE A 8 -1.23 -8.64 -6.14
N ALA A 9 -0.45 -7.56 -6.18
CA ALA A 9 -0.79 -6.33 -5.47
C ALA A 9 -2.10 -5.72 -5.99
N ASP A 10 -2.31 -5.62 -7.30
CA ASP A 10 -3.60 -5.14 -7.85
C ASP A 10 -4.79 -6.03 -7.47
N GLU A 11 -4.63 -7.36 -7.47
CA GLU A 11 -5.70 -8.28 -7.05
C GLU A 11 -6.06 -8.08 -5.58
N LEU A 12 -5.06 -7.98 -4.70
CA LEU A 12 -5.30 -7.76 -3.27
C LEU A 12 -5.89 -6.37 -3.01
N ILE A 13 -5.45 -5.35 -3.75
CA ILE A 13 -6.02 -4.00 -3.67
C ILE A 13 -7.49 -4.03 -4.08
N GLY A 14 -7.85 -4.80 -5.12
CA GLY A 14 -9.24 -4.95 -5.55
C GLY A 14 -10.17 -5.59 -4.50
N LYS A 15 -9.62 -6.24 -3.46
CA LYS A 15 -10.38 -6.81 -2.34
C LYS A 15 -10.67 -5.80 -1.23
N LEU A 16 -10.05 -4.61 -1.28
CA LEU A 16 -10.27 -3.55 -0.31
C LEU A 16 -11.59 -2.81 -0.54
N SER A 17 -12.06 -2.12 0.50
CA SER A 17 -13.16 -1.18 0.41
C SER A 17 -12.86 -0.08 -0.61
N ALA A 18 -13.88 0.46 -1.29
CA ALA A 18 -13.68 1.46 -2.34
C ALA A 18 -12.83 2.66 -1.88
N ASP A 19 -13.03 3.11 -0.64
CA ASP A 19 -12.27 4.20 -0.01
C ASP A 19 -10.80 3.84 0.30
N ALA A 20 -10.49 2.55 0.42
CA ALA A 20 -9.15 2.02 0.69
C ALA A 20 -8.40 1.62 -0.60
N GLN A 21 -9.11 1.36 -1.70
CA GLN A 21 -8.49 1.01 -2.98
C GLN A 21 -7.59 2.13 -3.53
N ALA A 22 -8.09 3.37 -3.51
CA ALA A 22 -7.34 4.53 -4.00
C ALA A 22 -6.01 4.75 -3.23
N PRO A 23 -6.01 4.85 -1.89
CA PRO A 23 -4.76 5.01 -1.14
C PRO A 23 -3.83 3.79 -1.25
N ALA A 24 -4.36 2.56 -1.34
CA ALA A 24 -3.54 1.37 -1.55
C ALA A 24 -2.81 1.39 -2.92
N LYS A 25 -3.48 1.87 -3.98
CA LYS A 25 -2.84 2.08 -5.29
C LYS A 25 -1.74 3.13 -5.22
N GLN A 26 -1.96 4.25 -4.53
CA GLN A 26 -0.93 5.28 -4.36
C GLN A 26 0.29 4.74 -3.59
N MET A 27 0.07 3.93 -2.56
CA MET A 27 1.16 3.28 -1.82
C MET A 27 1.93 2.29 -2.69
N LYS A 28 1.23 1.47 -3.51
CA LYS A 28 1.85 0.56 -4.47
C LYS A 28 2.69 1.31 -5.49
N ASP A 29 2.15 2.38 -6.06
CA ASP A 29 2.83 3.21 -7.05
C ASP A 29 4.10 3.85 -6.46
N LEU A 30 4.02 4.37 -5.23
CA LEU A 30 5.18 4.88 -4.50
C LEU A 30 6.24 3.79 -4.24
N PHE A 31 5.82 2.56 -3.93
CA PHE A 31 6.74 1.44 -3.68
C PHE A 31 7.39 0.89 -4.96
N LEU A 32 6.69 0.97 -6.09
CA LEU A 32 7.20 0.58 -7.41
C LEU A 32 7.95 1.72 -8.11
N SER A 33 7.83 2.95 -7.60
CA SER A 33 8.58 4.10 -8.10
C SER A 33 10.07 3.92 -7.83
N ASP A 34 10.89 4.57 -8.64
CA ASP A 34 12.36 4.65 -8.46
C ASP A 34 12.75 5.49 -7.22
N CYS A 35 11.79 5.85 -6.37
CA CYS A 35 12.00 6.57 -5.14
C CYS A 35 12.73 5.66 -4.14
N THR A 36 14.03 5.86 -4.02
CA THR A 36 14.89 5.08 -3.12
C THR A 36 15.09 5.76 -1.77
N ASP A 37 14.55 6.98 -1.59
CA ASP A 37 14.69 7.74 -0.36
C ASP A 37 13.63 7.33 0.68
N PRO A 38 14.02 6.62 1.76
CA PRO A 38 13.06 6.08 2.72
C PRO A 38 12.35 7.18 3.53
N ALA A 39 12.97 8.36 3.68
CA ALA A 39 12.35 9.47 4.38
C ALA A 39 11.22 10.08 3.55
N VAL A 40 11.43 10.22 2.23
CA VAL A 40 10.40 10.68 1.29
C VAL A 40 9.26 9.66 1.20
N MET A 41 9.58 8.37 1.08
CA MET A 41 8.56 7.31 1.07
C MET A 41 7.72 7.32 2.35
N LYS A 42 8.35 7.45 3.53
CA LYS A 42 7.64 7.52 4.81
C LYS A 42 6.72 8.74 4.86
N ALA A 43 7.19 9.92 4.46
CA ALA A 43 6.41 11.15 4.49
C ALA A 43 5.17 11.07 3.58
N GLU A 44 5.31 10.53 2.37
CA GLU A 44 4.19 10.36 1.44
C GLU A 44 3.19 9.31 1.94
N ILE A 45 3.67 8.20 2.51
CA ILE A 45 2.80 7.21 3.18
C ILE A 45 2.04 7.83 4.34
N GLU A 46 2.69 8.63 5.18
CA GLU A 46 2.06 9.33 6.30
C GLU A 46 1.03 10.35 5.84
N LYS A 47 1.29 11.04 4.72
CA LYS A 47 0.34 11.99 4.11
C LYS A 47 -0.90 11.29 3.55
N ILE A 48 -0.71 10.15 2.86
CA ILE A 48 -1.80 9.30 2.40
C ILE A 48 -2.63 8.83 3.60
N LYS A 49 -1.98 8.24 4.62
CA LYS A 49 -2.67 7.80 5.84
C LYS A 49 -3.36 8.96 6.54
N GLY A 50 -2.73 10.12 6.69
CA GLY A 50 -3.26 11.28 7.41
C GLY A 50 -4.62 11.78 6.91
N SER A 51 -4.90 11.59 5.62
CA SER A 51 -6.16 12.00 4.99
C SER A 51 -7.29 10.96 5.09
N LEU A 52 -7.00 9.78 5.66
CA LEU A 52 -7.94 8.65 5.68
C LEU A 52 -8.62 8.50 7.04
N PRO A 53 -9.90 8.05 7.05
CA PRO A 53 -10.57 7.66 8.27
C PRO A 53 -9.90 6.43 8.91
N GLU A 54 -10.05 6.30 10.22
CA GLU A 54 -9.36 5.28 11.01
C GLU A 54 -9.69 3.84 10.57
N ALA A 55 -10.94 3.61 10.14
CA ALA A 55 -11.36 2.32 9.58
C ALA A 55 -10.57 1.94 8.31
N VAL A 56 -10.35 2.90 7.40
CA VAL A 56 -9.58 2.67 6.17
C VAL A 56 -8.09 2.50 6.47
N LYS A 57 -7.55 3.24 7.44
CA LYS A 57 -6.16 3.05 7.89
C LYS A 57 -5.93 1.63 8.38
N LYS A 58 -6.85 1.11 9.21
CA LYS A 58 -6.76 -0.24 9.75
C LYS A 58 -6.82 -1.29 8.65
N GLU A 59 -7.75 -1.17 7.71
CA GLU A 59 -7.88 -2.08 6.57
C GLU A 59 -6.59 -2.10 5.72
N LEU A 60 -5.98 -0.94 5.47
CA LEU A 60 -4.69 -0.85 4.76
C LEU A 60 -3.51 -1.49 5.52
N GLU A 61 -3.50 -1.44 6.85
CA GLU A 61 -2.47 -2.11 7.65
C GLU A 61 -2.63 -3.62 7.63
N GLU A 62 -3.86 -4.13 7.71
CA GLU A 62 -4.15 -5.55 7.54
C GLU A 62 -3.76 -6.03 6.13
N HIS A 63 -4.08 -5.23 5.11
CA HIS A 63 -3.67 -5.49 3.74
C HIS A 63 -2.16 -5.52 3.54
N LYS A 64 -1.42 -4.60 4.18
CA LYS A 64 0.05 -4.58 4.14
C LYS A 64 0.64 -5.84 4.79
N ASN A 65 0.08 -6.30 5.90
CA ASN A 65 0.52 -7.54 6.55
C ASN A 65 0.22 -8.77 5.69
N ASP A 66 -0.96 -8.85 5.06
CA ASP A 66 -1.33 -9.94 4.14
C ASP A 66 -0.42 -9.96 2.90
N LEU A 67 -0.07 -8.79 2.36
CA LEU A 67 0.93 -8.65 1.30
C LEU A 67 2.33 -9.11 1.74
N ALA A 68 2.78 -8.71 2.93
CA ALA A 68 4.08 -9.10 3.45
C ALA A 68 4.18 -10.63 3.65
N ASP A 69 3.14 -11.25 4.21
CA ASP A 69 3.04 -12.70 4.37
C ASP A 69 3.05 -13.44 3.01
N LYS A 70 2.31 -12.93 2.03
CA LYS A 70 2.25 -13.52 0.67
C LYS A 70 3.52 -13.32 -0.15
N LEU A 71 4.31 -12.28 0.12
CA LEU A 71 5.52 -11.95 -0.64
C LEU A 71 6.79 -12.58 -0.06
N GLY A 72 6.80 -12.93 1.23
CA GLY A 72 7.91 -13.62 1.91
C GLY A 72 9.02 -12.69 2.38
#